data_AF-A0A3B9QQ86-F1
#
_entry.id   AF-A0A3B9QQ86-F1
#
_cell.length_a   1.000
_cell.length_b   1.000
_cell.length_c   1.000
_cell.angle_alpha   90.00
_cell.angle_beta   90.00
_cell.angle_gamma   90.00
#
_symmetry.space_group_name_H-M   'P 1'
#
loop_
_entity.id
_entity.type
_entity.pdbx_description
1 polymer ?
#
loop_
_entity_poly.entity_id
_entity_poly.type
_entity_poly.pdbx_seq_one_letter_code
_entity_poly.pdbx_strand_id
1 'polypeptide(L)'
;MLVVAPCLLVPYLVYRGAGEKELAAASALRGLLCRDAGLALLSYPCPEFILLGFPRPPAPREVYERLGMREVAGKVAAFIERVVAEERPAHLVLVGVRGSPTCAAHTTSSGSPEEYPYHRMEGFKDLEKGKRFALAREIARGFLPASRPGILFELVKERVEGTYLDFDKDDVQGSMEVLEAALFRGGKG
;
A
#
# COMPACT_ATOMS: atom_id res chain seq x y z
N MET A 1 5.62 -8.23 -15.14
CA MET A 1 4.94 -6.98 -14.75
C MET A 1 4.95 -6.86 -13.23
N LEU A 2 5.32 -5.68 -12.74
CA LEU A 2 5.25 -5.31 -11.34
C LEU A 2 4.04 -4.40 -11.12
N VAL A 3 3.07 -4.84 -10.33
CA VAL A 3 1.99 -4.00 -9.81
C VAL A 3 2.39 -3.50 -8.43
N VAL A 4 2.40 -2.19 -8.22
CA VAL A 4 2.98 -1.62 -7.00
C VAL A 4 2.04 -0.63 -6.33
N ALA A 5 1.98 -0.71 -5.00
CA ALA A 5 1.36 0.31 -4.18
C ALA A 5 1.96 1.69 -4.51
N PRO A 6 1.15 2.69 -4.88
CA PRO A 6 1.65 3.95 -5.42
C PRO A 6 2.50 4.71 -4.41
N CYS A 7 2.29 4.51 -3.10
CA CYS A 7 3.08 5.17 -2.06
C CYS A 7 4.49 4.58 -1.87
N LEU A 8 4.83 3.47 -2.53
CA LEU A 8 6.20 2.98 -2.66
C LEU A 8 6.96 3.71 -3.79
N LEU A 9 6.26 4.29 -4.77
CA LEU A 9 6.89 5.14 -5.79
C LEU A 9 6.80 6.62 -5.44
N VAL A 10 5.67 7.06 -4.90
CA VAL A 10 5.35 8.46 -4.57
C VAL A 10 5.07 8.54 -3.07
N PRO A 11 6.10 8.71 -2.23
CA PRO A 11 5.98 8.56 -0.78
C PRO A 11 5.09 9.63 -0.13
N TYR A 12 4.76 10.70 -0.87
CA TYR A 12 3.86 11.77 -0.44
C TYR A 12 2.38 11.36 -0.34
N LEU A 13 2.00 10.19 -0.90
CA LEU A 13 0.65 9.63 -0.78
C LEU A 13 0.38 8.94 0.56
N VAL A 14 1.42 8.76 1.39
CA VAL A 14 1.27 8.25 2.75
C VAL A 14 0.45 9.23 3.59
N TYR A 15 -0.47 8.71 4.39
CA TYR A 15 -1.52 9.45 5.12
C TYR A 15 -1.03 10.72 5.85
N ARG A 16 0.15 10.69 6.49
CA ARG A 16 0.78 11.80 7.24
C ARG A 16 1.88 12.55 6.46
N GLY A 17 2.16 12.14 5.23
CA GLY A 17 3.30 12.58 4.44
C GLY A 17 4.56 11.75 4.69
N ALA A 18 5.52 11.86 3.78
CA ALA A 18 6.74 11.08 3.79
C ALA A 18 7.66 11.45 4.97
N GLY A 19 8.08 10.45 5.75
CA GLY A 19 9.27 10.49 6.61
C GLY A 19 10.45 9.79 5.95
N GLU A 20 11.53 9.60 6.72
CA GLU A 20 12.79 9.02 6.22
C GLU A 20 12.60 7.62 5.62
N LYS A 21 11.90 6.72 6.34
CA LYS A 21 11.67 5.36 5.86
C LYS A 21 10.83 5.29 4.58
N GLU A 22 9.88 6.19 4.42
CA GLU A 22 9.08 6.28 3.20
C GLU A 22 9.92 6.77 2.01
N LEU A 23 10.83 7.72 2.23
CA LEU A 23 11.77 8.21 1.22
C LEU A 23 12.80 7.13 0.83
N ALA A 24 13.34 6.42 1.81
CA ALA A 24 14.31 5.34 1.60
C ALA A 24 13.71 4.21 0.76
N ALA A 25 12.50 3.73 1.12
CA ALA A 25 11.79 2.71 0.35
C ALA A 25 11.55 3.16 -1.09
N ALA A 26 11.11 4.42 -1.29
CA ALA A 26 10.87 4.95 -2.63
C ALA A 26 12.15 5.10 -3.45
N SER A 27 13.25 5.53 -2.82
CA SER A 27 14.55 5.61 -3.48
C SER A 27 15.04 4.23 -3.93
N ALA A 28 14.94 3.22 -3.06
CA ALA A 28 15.36 1.86 -3.39
C ALA A 28 14.55 1.27 -4.55
N LEU A 29 13.22 1.37 -4.49
CA LEU A 29 12.35 0.85 -5.54
C LEU A 29 12.56 1.58 -6.87
N ARG A 30 12.69 2.92 -6.87
CA ARG A 30 13.01 3.67 -8.09
C ARG A 30 14.37 3.29 -8.65
N GLY A 31 15.36 3.06 -7.78
CA GLY A 31 16.68 2.55 -8.16
C GLY A 31 16.59 1.22 -8.90
N LEU A 32 15.78 0.28 -8.41
CA LEU A 32 15.49 -0.98 -9.08
C LEU A 32 14.86 -0.77 -10.47
N LEU A 33 13.84 0.10 -10.56
CA LEU A 33 13.17 0.40 -11.84
C LEU A 33 14.12 1.04 -12.88
N CYS A 34 15.09 1.84 -12.43
CA CYS A 34 16.11 2.41 -13.31
C CYS A 34 17.11 1.37 -13.83
N ARG A 35 17.27 0.22 -13.16
CA ARG A 35 18.22 -0.84 -13.57
C ARG A 35 17.67 -1.72 -14.68
N ASP A 36 16.35 -1.80 -14.83
CA ASP A 36 15.69 -2.60 -15.86
C ASP A 36 14.56 -1.82 -16.54
N ALA A 37 14.90 -1.16 -17.65
CA ALA A 37 13.94 -0.41 -18.47
C ALA A 37 12.89 -1.32 -19.15
N GLY A 38 13.09 -2.64 -19.19
CA GLY A 38 12.13 -3.61 -19.71
C GLY A 38 11.09 -4.05 -18.69
N LEU A 39 11.23 -3.69 -17.42
CA LEU A 39 10.29 -4.07 -16.38
C LEU A 39 8.97 -3.30 -16.53
N ALA A 40 7.95 -3.96 -17.07
CA ALA A 40 6.60 -3.43 -17.13
C ALA A 40 6.08 -3.11 -15.72
N LEU A 41 5.65 -1.87 -15.50
CA LEU A 41 5.24 -1.32 -14.22
C LEU A 41 3.80 -0.83 -14.26
N LEU A 42 2.98 -1.27 -13.31
CA LEU A 42 1.64 -0.75 -13.07
C LEU A 42 1.55 -0.17 -11.66
N SER A 43 1.44 1.15 -11.57
CA SER A 43 1.06 1.83 -10.33
C SER A 43 -0.43 2.15 -10.38
N TYR A 44 -1.19 1.69 -9.40
CA TYR A 44 -2.64 1.91 -9.37
C TYR A 44 -3.03 3.18 -8.58
N PRO A 45 -4.23 3.76 -8.81
CA PRO A 45 -4.75 4.86 -8.01
C PRO A 45 -4.88 4.47 -6.53
N CYS A 46 -4.31 5.27 -5.61
CA CYS A 46 -4.34 4.96 -4.18
C CYS A 46 -5.79 5.02 -3.63
N PRO A 47 -6.39 3.90 -3.19
CA PRO A 47 -7.79 3.92 -2.75
C PRO A 47 -8.01 4.81 -1.52
N GLU A 48 -7.06 4.80 -0.58
CA GLU A 48 -7.12 5.64 0.62
C GLU A 48 -7.06 7.14 0.30
N PHE A 49 -6.30 7.54 -0.74
CA PHE A 49 -6.27 8.92 -1.21
C PHE A 49 -7.57 9.29 -1.94
N ILE A 50 -8.14 8.38 -2.74
CA ILE A 50 -9.43 8.61 -3.40
C ILE A 50 -10.53 8.84 -2.36
N LEU A 51 -10.55 8.04 -1.27
CA LEU A 51 -11.59 8.11 -0.26
C LEU A 51 -11.47 9.34 0.65
N LEU A 52 -10.27 9.59 1.19
CA LEU A 52 -10.07 10.57 2.27
C LEU A 52 -9.11 11.72 1.90
N GLY A 53 -8.49 11.67 0.73
CA GLY A 53 -7.50 12.65 0.30
C GLY A 53 -6.19 12.59 1.10
N PHE A 54 -5.56 13.76 1.16
CA PHE A 54 -4.34 14.02 1.93
C PHE A 54 -4.41 15.42 2.54
N PRO A 55 -3.91 15.62 3.77
CA PRO A 55 -3.54 14.58 4.75
C PRO A 55 -4.76 13.80 5.27
N ARG A 56 -4.54 12.61 5.82
CA ARG A 56 -5.58 11.85 6.54
C ARG A 56 -4.98 11.15 7.77
N PRO A 57 -5.72 10.98 8.88
CA PRO A 57 -5.21 10.22 10.02
C PRO A 57 -5.03 8.74 9.67
N PRO A 58 -4.16 8.00 10.39
CA PRO A 58 -4.09 6.55 10.23
C PRO A 58 -5.40 5.93 10.73
N ALA A 59 -5.81 4.84 10.10
CA ALA A 59 -7.00 4.08 10.48
C ALA A 59 -6.77 2.59 10.23
N PRO A 60 -7.31 1.69 11.06
CA PRO A 60 -7.24 0.25 10.84
C PRO A 60 -8.17 -0.17 9.70
N ARG A 61 -8.02 -1.43 9.26
CA ARG A 61 -8.80 -2.01 8.16
C ARG A 61 -10.30 -1.87 8.38
N GLU A 62 -10.81 -2.15 9.57
CA GLU A 62 -12.23 -2.13 9.91
C GLU A 62 -12.84 -0.73 9.85
N VAL A 63 -12.06 0.29 10.21
CA VAL A 63 -12.49 1.69 10.08
C VAL A 63 -12.60 2.07 8.60
N TYR A 64 -11.60 1.70 7.80
CA TYR A 64 -11.68 1.91 6.35
C TYR A 64 -12.86 1.18 5.72
N GLU A 65 -13.16 -0.05 6.15
CA GLU A 65 -14.34 -0.81 5.73
C GLU A 65 -15.63 -0.01 6.04
N ARG A 66 -15.78 0.50 7.26
CA ARG A 66 -16.92 1.34 7.67
C ARG A 66 -17.04 2.63 6.85
N LEU A 67 -15.91 3.22 6.46
CA LEU A 67 -15.88 4.43 5.64
C LEU A 67 -16.19 4.17 4.15
N GLY A 68 -16.49 2.93 3.76
CA GLY A 68 -16.83 2.59 2.36
C GLY A 68 -15.63 2.25 1.48
N MET A 69 -14.47 1.93 2.07
CA MET A 69 -13.26 1.61 1.31
C MET A 69 -13.45 0.45 0.34
N ARG A 70 -14.32 -0.53 0.64
CA ARG A 70 -14.57 -1.67 -0.26
C ARG A 70 -15.06 -1.26 -1.64
N GLU A 71 -15.91 -0.24 -1.73
CA GLU A 71 -16.39 0.25 -3.03
C GLU A 71 -15.25 0.90 -3.84
N VAL A 72 -14.47 1.77 -3.19
CA VAL A 72 -13.34 2.46 -3.83
C VAL A 72 -12.26 1.46 -4.25
N ALA A 73 -11.91 0.53 -3.36
CA ALA A 73 -10.97 -0.56 -3.64
C ALA A 73 -11.49 -1.50 -4.73
N GLY A 74 -12.80 -1.74 -4.82
CA GLY A 74 -13.41 -2.54 -5.87
C GLY A 74 -13.21 -1.96 -7.28
N LYS A 75 -13.31 -0.62 -7.42
CA LYS A 75 -13.03 0.07 -8.69
C LYS A 75 -11.55 -0.05 -9.08
N VAL A 76 -10.64 0.07 -8.10
CA VAL A 76 -9.20 -0.08 -8.32
C VAL A 76 -8.83 -1.54 -8.64
N ALA A 77 -9.47 -2.51 -7.98
CA ALA A 77 -9.27 -3.93 -8.25
C ALA A 77 -9.69 -4.30 -9.68
N ALA A 78 -10.86 -3.81 -10.13
CA ALA A 78 -11.34 -4.01 -11.50
C ALA A 78 -10.39 -3.38 -12.54
N PHE A 79 -9.80 -2.22 -12.23
CA PHE A 79 -8.77 -1.62 -13.09
C PHE A 79 -7.52 -2.51 -13.19
N ILE A 80 -6.99 -3.00 -12.07
CA ILE A 80 -5.83 -3.90 -12.06
C ILE A 80 -6.13 -5.17 -12.85
N GLU A 81 -7.26 -5.81 -12.57
CA GLU A 81 -7.73 -7.01 -13.28
C GLU A 81 -7.81 -6.77 -14.79
N ARG A 82 -8.40 -5.65 -15.21
CA ARG A 82 -8.54 -5.30 -16.62
C ARG A 82 -7.18 -5.19 -17.31
N VAL A 83 -6.25 -4.43 -16.72
CA VAL A 83 -4.89 -4.26 -17.28
C VAL A 83 -4.17 -5.61 -17.37
N VAL A 84 -4.24 -6.43 -16.32
CA VAL A 84 -3.59 -7.75 -16.32
C VAL A 84 -4.17 -8.68 -17.40
N ALA A 85 -5.50 -8.68 -17.57
CA ALA A 85 -6.17 -9.51 -18.56
C ALA A 85 -5.87 -9.09 -20.01
N GLU A 86 -5.69 -7.79 -20.26
CA GLU A 86 -5.35 -7.24 -21.58
C GLU A 86 -3.87 -7.45 -21.92
N GLU A 87 -2.99 -7.08 -21.00
CA GLU A 87 -1.53 -7.11 -21.23
C GLU A 87 -0.94 -8.52 -21.11
N ARG A 88 -1.66 -9.44 -20.45
CA ARG A 88 -1.28 -10.87 -20.28
C ARG A 88 0.20 -11.05 -19.91
N PRO A 89 0.67 -10.42 -18.81
CA PRO A 89 2.07 -10.48 -18.47
C PRO A 89 2.50 -11.93 -18.18
N ALA A 90 3.62 -12.36 -18.78
CA ALA A 90 4.15 -13.71 -18.57
C ALA A 90 4.49 -14.01 -17.10
N HIS A 91 4.80 -12.98 -16.32
CA HIS A 91 5.04 -13.06 -14.89
C HIS A 91 4.44 -11.84 -14.19
N LEU A 92 3.76 -12.05 -13.06
CA LEU A 92 3.06 -11.00 -12.32
C LEU A 92 3.46 -11.00 -10.84
N VAL A 93 4.00 -9.86 -10.39
CA VAL A 93 4.32 -9.61 -8.99
C VAL A 93 3.51 -8.39 -8.53
N LEU A 94 2.77 -8.54 -7.44
CA LEU A 94 2.00 -7.47 -6.81
C LEU A 94 2.60 -7.16 -5.44
N VAL A 95 3.09 -5.94 -5.27
CA VAL A 95 3.75 -5.50 -4.04
C VAL A 95 2.91 -4.45 -3.31
N GLY A 96 2.49 -4.85 -2.10
CA GLY A 96 1.76 -4.06 -1.13
C GLY A 96 2.67 -3.41 -0.10
N VAL A 97 2.08 -2.70 0.87
CA VAL A 97 2.81 -2.19 2.03
C VAL A 97 2.38 -2.95 3.28
N ARG A 98 3.35 -3.54 3.98
CA ARG A 98 3.11 -4.25 5.24
C ARG A 98 2.39 -3.33 6.24
N GLY A 99 1.34 -3.84 6.87
CA GLY A 99 0.52 -3.11 7.84
C GLY A 99 -0.50 -2.14 7.23
N SER A 100 -0.53 -1.95 5.91
CA SER A 100 -1.55 -1.11 5.27
C SER A 100 -2.95 -1.74 5.43
N PRO A 101 -3.97 -0.98 5.83
CA PRO A 101 -5.36 -1.45 5.90
C PRO A 101 -5.93 -1.81 4.53
N THR A 102 -5.33 -1.27 3.46
CA THR A 102 -5.86 -1.38 2.10
C THR A 102 -4.98 -2.23 1.20
N CYS A 103 -3.67 -1.96 1.18
CA CYS A 103 -2.76 -2.52 0.18
C CYS A 103 -1.86 -3.64 0.71
N ALA A 104 -1.99 -4.07 1.97
CA ALA A 104 -1.16 -5.16 2.48
C ALA A 104 -1.52 -6.48 1.80
N ALA A 105 -0.51 -7.27 1.44
CA ALA A 105 -0.68 -8.60 0.88
C ALA A 105 -1.04 -9.64 1.94
N HIS A 106 -0.39 -9.61 3.10
CA HIS A 106 -0.51 -10.69 4.08
C HIS A 106 -0.73 -10.18 5.49
N THR A 107 -0.10 -9.07 5.87
CA THR A 107 -0.24 -8.50 7.22
C THR A 107 -0.81 -7.09 7.17
N THR A 108 -2.04 -6.91 7.66
CA THR A 108 -2.72 -5.62 7.76
C THR A 108 -2.75 -5.08 9.19
N SER A 109 -3.25 -3.86 9.37
CA SER A 109 -3.56 -3.30 10.70
C SER A 109 -5.06 -3.45 11.01
N SER A 110 -5.36 -3.86 12.24
CA SER A 110 -6.71 -4.10 12.76
C SER A 110 -6.95 -3.28 14.03
N GLY A 111 -8.20 -2.92 14.27
CA GLY A 111 -8.62 -2.17 15.45
C GLY A 111 -10.14 -1.99 15.50
N SER A 112 -10.65 -1.45 16.61
CA SER A 112 -12.07 -1.24 16.83
C SER A 112 -12.60 -0.01 16.07
N PRO A 113 -13.57 -0.16 15.17
CA PRO A 113 -14.27 0.97 14.58
C PRO A 113 -15.06 1.81 15.57
N GLU A 114 -15.50 1.24 16.68
CA GLU A 114 -16.30 1.92 17.71
C GLU A 114 -15.44 2.86 18.55
N GLU A 115 -14.20 2.46 18.83
CA GLU A 115 -13.24 3.23 19.65
C GLU A 115 -12.42 4.22 18.81
N TYR A 116 -12.54 4.17 17.48
CA TYR A 116 -11.77 5.02 16.59
C TYR A 116 -12.19 6.50 16.73
N PRO A 117 -11.24 7.44 16.90
CA PRO A 117 -11.55 8.85 17.14
C PRO A 117 -11.89 9.59 15.84
N TYR A 118 -13.06 9.34 15.25
CA TYR A 118 -13.50 9.96 13.98
C TYR A 118 -13.45 11.50 13.99
N HIS A 119 -13.73 12.12 15.15
CA HIS A 119 -13.65 13.57 15.32
C HIS A 119 -12.26 14.15 14.98
N ARG A 120 -11.20 13.33 14.99
CA ARG A 120 -9.84 13.75 14.62
C ARG A 120 -9.60 13.79 13.11
N MET A 121 -10.53 13.30 12.28
CA MET A 121 -10.38 13.30 10.81
C MET A 121 -10.42 14.70 10.21
N GLU A 122 -11.39 15.53 10.62
CA GLU A 122 -11.62 16.85 10.01
C GLU A 122 -10.43 17.79 10.22
N GLY A 123 -9.87 17.83 11.43
CA GLY A 123 -8.76 18.71 11.78
C GLY A 123 -7.38 18.19 11.37
N PHE A 124 -7.24 16.92 10.96
CA PHE A 124 -5.94 16.34 10.63
C PHE A 124 -5.28 17.01 9.42
N LYS A 125 -6.09 17.48 8.46
CA LYS A 125 -5.63 18.10 7.23
C LYS A 125 -4.96 19.45 7.45
N ASP A 126 -5.38 20.17 8.49
CA ASP A 126 -4.90 21.51 8.82
C ASP A 126 -3.66 21.48 9.72
N LEU A 127 -3.26 20.29 10.17
CA LEU A 127 -2.06 20.12 11.00
C LEU A 127 -0.78 20.23 10.19
N GLU A 128 0.17 21.00 10.73
CA GLU A 128 1.56 20.97 10.30
C GLU A 128 2.15 19.55 10.37
N LYS A 129 3.13 19.27 9.51
CA LYS A 129 3.69 17.92 9.34
C LYS A 129 4.17 17.30 10.66
N GLY A 130 4.88 18.04 11.51
CA GLY A 130 5.35 17.52 12.80
C GLY A 130 4.19 17.09 13.73
N LYS A 131 3.15 17.91 13.83
CA LYS A 131 1.94 17.60 14.62
C LYS A 131 1.18 16.40 14.06
N ARG A 132 1.12 16.26 12.72
CA ARG A 132 0.55 15.07 12.07
C ARG A 132 1.25 13.78 12.47
N PHE A 133 2.59 13.80 12.55
CA PHE A 133 3.35 12.61 12.96
C PHE A 133 3.09 12.24 14.41
N ALA A 134 3.05 13.21 15.32
CA ALA A 134 2.77 12.97 16.74
C ALA A 134 1.36 12.37 16.92
N LEU A 135 0.34 13.02 16.35
CA LEU A 135 -1.05 12.58 16.45
C LEU A 135 -1.26 11.21 15.78
N ALA A 136 -0.62 10.97 14.63
CA ALA A 136 -0.66 9.68 13.96
C ALA A 136 -0.15 8.53 14.85
N ARG A 137 0.94 8.75 15.59
CA ARG A 137 1.48 7.74 16.52
C ARG A 137 0.54 7.49 17.69
N GLU A 138 -0.12 8.53 18.19
CA GLU A 138 -1.12 8.40 19.25
C GLU A 138 -2.31 7.56 18.79
N ILE A 139 -2.90 7.88 17.64
CA ILE A 139 -4.04 7.15 17.07
C ILE A 139 -3.67 5.69 16.80
N ALA A 140 -2.50 5.44 16.20
CA ALA A 140 -2.09 4.10 15.79
C ALA A 140 -1.66 3.19 16.96
N ARG A 141 -1.54 3.70 18.20
CA ARG A 141 -1.08 2.92 19.36
C ARG A 141 -1.97 1.72 19.67
N GLY A 142 -3.27 1.83 19.41
CA GLY A 142 -4.24 0.76 19.63
C GLY A 142 -4.36 -0.24 18.48
N PHE A 143 -3.60 -0.06 17.39
CA PHE A 143 -3.73 -0.94 16.23
C PHE A 143 -2.90 -2.20 16.42
N LEU A 144 -3.48 -3.33 16.07
CA LEU A 144 -2.84 -4.64 16.14
C LEU A 144 -2.54 -5.18 14.74
N PRO A 145 -1.43 -5.90 14.55
CA PRO A 145 -1.19 -6.62 13.31
C PRO A 145 -2.22 -7.75 13.17
N ALA A 146 -2.72 -7.96 11.96
CA ALA A 146 -3.62 -9.06 11.63
C ALA A 146 -3.10 -9.80 10.38
N SER A 147 -3.05 -11.13 10.46
CA SER A 147 -2.58 -12.02 9.38
C SER A 147 -3.65 -12.22 8.31
N ARG A 148 -4.00 -11.15 7.60
CA ARG A 148 -4.91 -11.12 6.46
C ARG A 148 -4.57 -9.95 5.52
N PRO A 149 -4.96 -10.00 4.24
CA PRO A 149 -4.75 -8.89 3.32
C PRO A 149 -5.51 -7.62 3.73
N GLY A 150 -5.01 -6.50 3.23
CA GLY A 150 -5.78 -5.25 3.19
C GLY A 150 -6.93 -5.35 2.17
N ILE A 151 -7.89 -4.42 2.26
CA ILE A 151 -9.16 -4.48 1.52
C ILE A 151 -8.95 -4.59 -0.01
N LEU A 152 -8.03 -3.84 -0.60
CA LEU A 152 -7.76 -3.93 -2.03
C LEU A 152 -7.17 -5.29 -2.40
N PHE A 153 -6.16 -5.74 -1.67
CA PHE A 153 -5.46 -6.98 -2.02
C PHE A 153 -6.29 -8.22 -1.74
N GLU A 154 -7.25 -8.16 -0.81
CA GLU A 154 -8.31 -9.16 -0.67
C GLU A 154 -9.09 -9.29 -1.99
N LEU A 155 -9.61 -8.17 -2.50
CA LEU A 155 -10.40 -8.14 -3.74
C LEU A 155 -9.58 -8.53 -4.99
N VAL A 156 -8.32 -8.13 -5.05
CA VAL A 156 -7.45 -8.46 -6.20
C VAL A 156 -7.07 -9.94 -6.20
N LYS A 157 -6.80 -10.54 -5.03
CA LYS A 157 -6.49 -11.97 -4.90
C LYS A 157 -7.63 -12.88 -5.36
N GLU A 158 -8.87 -12.43 -5.28
CA GLU A 158 -10.04 -13.17 -5.78
C GLU A 158 -10.12 -13.22 -7.32
N ARG A 159 -9.38 -12.34 -8.02
CA ARG A 159 -9.54 -12.09 -9.47
C ARG A 159 -8.26 -12.27 -10.28
N VAL A 160 -7.11 -12.10 -9.64
CA VAL A 160 -5.81 -12.03 -10.30
C VAL A 160 -4.84 -12.98 -9.61
N GLU A 161 -4.37 -13.99 -10.35
CA GLU A 161 -3.29 -14.86 -9.90
C GLU A 161 -1.93 -14.15 -10.04
N GLY A 162 -1.04 -14.34 -9.08
CA GLY A 162 0.28 -13.74 -9.10
C GLY A 162 1.05 -13.93 -7.79
N THR A 163 2.28 -13.41 -7.74
CA THR A 163 3.08 -13.39 -6.51
C THR A 163 2.77 -12.13 -5.72
N TYR A 164 2.24 -12.29 -4.50
CA TYR A 164 1.88 -11.18 -3.63
C TYR A 164 2.92 -10.98 -2.53
N LEU A 165 3.42 -9.76 -2.39
CA LEU A 165 4.48 -9.41 -1.44
C LEU A 165 4.07 -8.24 -0.55
N ASP A 166 4.48 -8.29 0.71
CA ASP A 166 4.44 -7.14 1.61
C ASP A 166 5.80 -6.46 1.62
N PHE A 167 5.83 -5.18 1.22
CA PHE A 167 7.01 -4.35 1.40
C PHE A 167 7.00 -3.75 2.81
N ASP A 168 7.97 -4.12 3.63
CA ASP A 168 8.19 -3.56 4.95
C ASP A 168 9.07 -2.32 4.85
N LYS A 169 8.50 -1.16 5.17
CA LYS A 169 9.26 0.10 5.16
C LYS A 169 10.23 0.21 6.33
N ASP A 170 10.07 -0.62 7.36
CA ASP A 170 10.99 -0.71 8.48
C ASP A 170 12.14 -1.70 8.20
N ASP A 171 12.04 -2.53 7.16
CA ASP A 171 13.10 -3.38 6.60
C ASP A 171 13.15 -3.27 5.07
N VAL A 172 13.67 -2.13 4.59
CA VAL A 172 13.77 -1.84 3.15
C VAL A 172 14.68 -2.84 2.44
N GLN A 173 15.81 -3.21 3.06
CA GLN A 173 16.77 -4.11 2.44
C GLN A 173 16.16 -5.50 2.23
N GLY A 174 15.59 -6.11 3.28
CA GLY A 174 14.97 -7.43 3.16
C GLY A 174 13.79 -7.42 2.17
N SER A 175 13.01 -6.35 2.16
CA SER A 175 11.91 -6.19 1.20
C SER A 175 12.39 -6.12 -0.26
N MET A 176 13.51 -5.43 -0.51
CA MET A 176 14.11 -5.35 -1.85
C MET A 176 14.68 -6.70 -2.28
N GLU A 177 15.37 -7.42 -1.40
CA GLU A 177 15.92 -8.76 -1.70
C GLU A 177 14.81 -9.74 -2.12
N VAL A 178 13.69 -9.75 -1.39
CA VAL A 178 12.51 -10.56 -1.72
C VAL A 178 11.87 -10.13 -3.05
N LEU A 179 11.73 -8.82 -3.28
CA LEU A 179 11.15 -8.29 -4.51
C LEU A 179 12.02 -8.61 -5.74
N GLU A 180 13.32 -8.38 -5.67
CA GLU A 180 14.26 -8.70 -6.76
C GLU A 180 14.27 -10.20 -7.04
N ALA A 181 14.27 -11.04 -6.00
CA ALA A 181 14.15 -12.48 -6.16
C ALA A 181 12.83 -12.86 -6.85
N ALA A 182 11.71 -12.24 -6.50
CA ALA A 182 10.43 -12.53 -7.15
C ALA A 182 10.38 -12.05 -8.60
N LEU A 183 11.03 -10.94 -8.94
CA LEU A 183 11.02 -10.38 -10.29
C LEU A 183 11.97 -11.10 -11.26
N PHE A 184 13.14 -11.53 -10.78
CA PHE A 184 14.22 -12.02 -11.64
C PHE A 184 14.57 -13.49 -11.48
N ARG A 185 13.91 -14.24 -10.58
CA ARG A 185 14.05 -15.71 -10.55
C ARG A 185 13.40 -16.32 -11.80
N GLY A 186 14.23 -16.49 -12.82
CA GLY A 186 13.89 -17.04 -14.13
C GLY A 186 14.82 -16.59 -15.26
N GLY A 187 15.58 -15.49 -15.06
CA GLY A 187 16.47 -14.92 -16.06
C GLY A 187 17.96 -15.10 -15.76
N LYS A 188 18.44 -16.34 -15.75
CA LYS A 188 19.81 -16.63 -16.22
C LYS A 188 19.66 -17.33 -17.56
N GLY A 189 19.35 -16.54 -18.58
CA GLY A 189 19.52 -16.91 -19.99
C GLY A 189 20.84 -16.33 -20.46
#